data_AF-A4IHU6-F1
#
_entry.id   AF-A4IHU6-F1
#
_cell.length_a   1.000
_cell.length_b   1.000
_cell.length_c   1.000
_cell.angle_alpha   90.00
_cell.angle_beta   90.00
_cell.angle_gamma   90.00
#
_symmetry.space_group_name_H-M   'P 1'
#
loop_
_entity.id
_entity.type
_entity.pdbx_description
1 polymer ?
#
loop_
_entity_poly.entity_id
_entity_poly.type
_entity_poly.pdbx_seq_one_letter_code
_entity_poly.pdbx_strand_id
1 'polypeptide(L)'
;MAEQTGAVDQCLLQASSFKSQGNKCYTEHRMRQAVSLYHKALLQLRSLDASLYSPLPGVGPTAVKLNSQQAEELKTLQADCYNNLAACLLQSQPPRYQRVYECSLQVLSLQPENVKALYRAGVSSYHLKDYTNAHHYLSQAASRAPKDGNIKRYVQLTDTALSTFREEEKQRYQGMFG
;
A
#
# COMPACT_ATOMS: atom_id res chain seq x y z
N MET A 1 -2.18 -2.69 -33.60
CA MET A 1 -2.05 -1.45 -32.80
C MET A 1 -3.41 -1.05 -32.21
N ALA A 2 -4.42 -0.70 -33.02
CA ALA A 2 -5.75 -0.32 -32.54
C ALA A 2 -6.44 -1.38 -31.66
N GLU A 3 -6.39 -2.65 -32.04
CA GLU A 3 -6.98 -3.76 -31.26
C GLU A 3 -6.32 -3.92 -29.87
N GLN A 4 -4.99 -3.75 -29.80
CA GLN A 4 -4.25 -3.82 -28.53
C GLN A 4 -4.58 -2.61 -27.65
N THR A 5 -4.68 -1.41 -28.23
CA THR A 5 -5.12 -0.21 -27.50
C THR A 5 -6.52 -0.42 -26.92
N GLY A 6 -7.47 -0.92 -27.71
CA GLY A 6 -8.83 -1.22 -27.24
C GLY A 6 -8.88 -2.26 -26.11
N ALA A 7 -8.08 -3.33 -26.20
CA ALA A 7 -7.98 -4.34 -25.15
C ALA A 7 -7.42 -3.78 -23.83
N VAL A 8 -6.42 -2.90 -23.92
CA VAL A 8 -5.85 -2.20 -22.75
C VAL A 8 -6.89 -1.27 -22.12
N ASP A 9 -7.57 -0.48 -22.93
CA ASP A 9 -8.58 0.46 -22.43
C ASP A 9 -9.74 -0.30 -21.76
N GLN A 10 -10.19 -1.42 -22.35
CA GLN A 10 -11.21 -2.28 -21.74
C GLN A 10 -10.74 -2.86 -20.40
N CYS A 11 -9.47 -3.25 -20.30
CA CYS A 11 -8.87 -3.75 -19.07
C CYS A 11 -8.85 -2.69 -17.96
N LEU A 12 -8.43 -1.46 -18.27
CA LEU A 12 -8.42 -0.32 -17.36
C LEU A 12 -9.84 0.05 -16.91
N LEU A 13 -10.79 0.12 -17.84
CA LEU A 13 -12.20 0.38 -17.54
C LEU A 13 -12.81 -0.68 -16.62
N GLN A 14 -12.52 -1.96 -16.87
CA GLN A 14 -13.01 -3.06 -16.04
C GLN A 14 -12.43 -3.00 -14.62
N ALA A 15 -11.13 -2.74 -14.48
CA ALA A 15 -10.49 -2.55 -13.19
C ALA A 15 -11.08 -1.34 -12.42
N SER A 16 -11.31 -0.23 -13.12
CA SER A 16 -11.95 0.97 -12.56
C SER A 16 -13.39 0.69 -12.09
N SER A 17 -14.15 -0.13 -12.82
CA SER A 17 -15.47 -0.60 -12.41
C SER A 17 -15.41 -1.45 -11.13
N PHE A 18 -14.50 -2.42 -11.05
CA PHE A 18 -14.30 -3.21 -9.84
C PHE A 18 -13.89 -2.35 -8.65
N LYS A 19 -12.98 -1.39 -8.83
CA LYS A 19 -12.61 -0.40 -7.80
C LYS A 19 -13.85 0.35 -7.29
N SER A 20 -14.67 0.87 -8.21
CA SER A 20 -15.85 1.67 -7.87
C SER A 20 -16.92 0.86 -7.14
N GLN A 21 -17.16 -0.38 -7.55
CA GLN A 21 -18.02 -1.31 -6.82
C GLN A 21 -17.45 -1.62 -5.43
N GLY A 22 -16.13 -1.82 -5.32
CA GLY A 22 -15.45 -2.02 -4.05
C GLY A 22 -15.63 -0.83 -3.10
N ASN A 23 -15.51 0.40 -3.61
CA ASN A 23 -15.77 1.62 -2.85
C ASN A 23 -17.20 1.67 -2.32
N LYS A 24 -18.19 1.30 -3.14
CA LYS A 24 -19.59 1.21 -2.70
C LYS A 24 -19.77 0.18 -1.59
N CYS A 25 -19.21 -1.03 -1.73
CA CYS A 25 -19.24 -2.02 -0.66
C CYS A 25 -18.56 -1.52 0.62
N TYR A 26 -17.46 -0.76 0.49
CA TYR A 26 -16.75 -0.19 1.62
C TYR A 26 -17.58 0.85 2.37
N THR A 27 -18.26 1.76 1.67
CA THR A 27 -19.17 2.74 2.31
C THR A 27 -20.38 2.09 2.95
N GLU A 28 -20.82 0.93 2.44
CA GLU A 28 -21.88 0.09 3.04
C GLU A 28 -21.38 -0.82 4.18
N HIS A 29 -20.13 -0.65 4.64
CA HIS A 29 -19.46 -1.48 5.64
C HIS A 29 -19.37 -2.98 5.30
N ARG A 30 -19.53 -3.35 4.03
CA ARG A 30 -19.39 -4.72 3.50
C ARG A 30 -17.92 -5.04 3.20
N MET A 31 -17.09 -5.05 4.24
CA MET A 31 -15.62 -5.14 4.13
C MET A 31 -15.12 -6.33 3.31
N ARG A 32 -15.68 -7.54 3.52
CA ARG A 32 -15.28 -8.74 2.76
C ARG A 32 -15.52 -8.58 1.25
N GLN A 33 -16.66 -8.02 0.86
CA GLN A 33 -17.00 -7.81 -0.55
C GLN A 33 -16.11 -6.72 -1.16
N ALA A 34 -15.86 -5.63 -0.44
CA ALA A 34 -14.95 -4.58 -0.86
C ALA A 34 -13.54 -5.14 -1.15
N VAL A 35 -12.99 -5.91 -0.21
CA VAL A 35 -11.69 -6.59 -0.38
C VAL A 35 -11.67 -7.48 -1.63
N SER A 36 -12.69 -8.30 -1.84
CA SER A 36 -12.78 -9.14 -3.04
C SER A 36 -12.80 -8.33 -4.34
N LEU A 37 -13.50 -7.19 -4.37
CA LEU A 37 -13.58 -6.32 -5.54
C LEU A 37 -12.27 -5.59 -5.83
N TYR A 38 -11.57 -5.07 -4.81
CA TYR A 38 -10.23 -4.49 -4.99
C TYR A 38 -9.22 -5.53 -5.48
N HIS A 39 -9.29 -6.77 -4.96
CA HIS A 39 -8.47 -7.86 -5.47
C HIS A 39 -8.76 -8.19 -6.94
N LYS A 40 -10.03 -8.21 -7.36
CA LYS A 40 -10.39 -8.38 -8.78
C LYS A 40 -9.85 -7.26 -9.66
N ALA A 41 -9.93 -6.01 -9.21
CA ALA A 41 -9.34 -4.88 -9.91
C ALA A 41 -7.83 -5.06 -10.09
N LEU A 42 -7.10 -5.42 -9.03
CA LEU A 42 -5.64 -5.66 -9.09
C LEU A 42 -5.27 -6.82 -10.02
N LEU A 43 -6.04 -7.92 -10.01
CA LEU A 43 -5.82 -9.05 -10.93
C LEU A 43 -6.02 -8.65 -12.39
N GLN A 44 -7.01 -7.79 -12.67
CA GLN A 44 -7.23 -7.23 -14.00
C GLN A 44 -6.03 -6.40 -14.45
N LEU A 45 -5.53 -5.51 -13.59
CA LEU A 45 -4.39 -4.63 -13.87
C LEU A 45 -3.06 -5.40 -14.00
N ARG A 46 -2.94 -6.57 -13.35
CA ARG A 46 -1.71 -7.38 -13.35
C ARG A 46 -1.24 -7.78 -14.75
N SER A 47 -2.16 -7.97 -15.69
CA SER A 47 -1.81 -8.33 -17.08
C SER A 47 -1.15 -7.18 -17.86
N LEU A 48 -1.28 -5.95 -17.38
CA LEU A 48 -0.70 -4.74 -17.98
C LEU A 48 0.63 -4.35 -17.32
N ASP A 49 0.96 -4.94 -16.17
CA ASP A 49 2.15 -4.60 -15.40
C ASP A 49 3.38 -5.30 -15.98
N ALA A 50 4.15 -4.56 -16.78
CA ALA A 50 5.38 -5.05 -17.38
C ALA A 50 6.47 -5.38 -16.35
N SER A 51 6.41 -4.86 -15.12
CA SER A 51 7.44 -5.11 -14.10
C SER A 51 7.41 -6.54 -13.55
N LEU A 52 6.27 -7.24 -13.67
CA LEU A 52 6.09 -8.61 -13.19
C LEU A 52 6.54 -9.66 -14.21
N TYR A 53 6.59 -9.28 -15.49
CA TYR A 53 7.08 -10.14 -16.55
C TYR A 53 8.43 -9.60 -17.01
N SER A 54 9.53 -10.10 -16.45
CA SER A 54 10.77 -10.12 -17.23
C SER A 54 10.53 -11.09 -18.39
N PRO A 55 10.33 -10.64 -19.63
CA PRO A 55 10.12 -11.56 -20.72
C PRO A 55 11.47 -12.24 -20.94
N LEU A 56 11.54 -13.56 -20.76
CA LEU A 56 12.60 -14.33 -21.41
C LEU A 56 12.48 -14.04 -22.91
N PRO A 57 13.57 -13.62 -23.60
CA PRO A 57 13.53 -13.37 -25.03
C PRO A 57 12.96 -14.60 -25.76
N GLY A 58 11.82 -14.44 -26.43
CA GLY A 58 11.17 -15.50 -27.20
C GLY A 58 10.23 -16.47 -26.46
N VAL A 59 10.08 -16.38 -25.13
CA VAL A 59 9.19 -17.28 -24.34
C VAL A 59 8.15 -16.52 -23.49
N GLY A 60 8.37 -15.23 -23.22
CA GLY A 60 7.43 -14.42 -22.43
C GLY A 60 6.26 -13.86 -23.25
N PRO A 61 5.11 -13.57 -22.64
CA PRO A 61 4.08 -12.75 -23.27
C PRO A 61 4.69 -11.43 -23.73
N THR A 62 4.37 -11.01 -24.95
CA THR A 62 4.77 -9.71 -25.48
C THR A 62 4.32 -8.63 -24.50
N ALA A 63 5.28 -7.94 -23.89
CA ALA A 63 5.00 -6.84 -22.98
C ALA A 63 4.03 -5.86 -23.67
N VAL A 64 2.86 -5.66 -23.05
CA VAL A 64 1.85 -4.76 -23.60
C VAL A 64 2.44 -3.35 -23.62
N LYS A 65 2.55 -2.76 -24.81
CA LYS A 65 3.09 -1.41 -24.96
C LYS A 65 2.00 -0.40 -24.61
N LEU A 66 2.04 0.12 -23.39
CA LEU A 66 1.15 1.17 -22.93
C LEU A 66 1.61 2.53 -23.49
N ASN A 67 0.66 3.36 -23.90
CA ASN A 67 0.94 4.78 -24.10
C ASN A 67 1.07 5.50 -22.74
N SER A 68 1.55 6.74 -22.73
CA SER A 68 1.80 7.49 -21.49
C SER A 68 0.55 7.68 -20.63
N GLN A 69 -0.62 7.87 -21.25
CA GLN A 69 -1.88 8.04 -20.53
C GLN A 69 -2.33 6.73 -19.87
N GLN A 70 -2.28 5.61 -20.62
CA GLN A 70 -2.61 4.29 -20.11
C GLN A 70 -1.67 3.86 -18.99
N ALA A 71 -0.38 4.17 -19.10
CA ALA A 71 0.61 3.87 -18.07
C ALA A 71 0.32 4.66 -16.78
N GLU A 72 -0.07 5.92 -16.88
CA GLU A 72 -0.42 6.74 -15.71
C GLU A 72 -1.75 6.29 -15.08
N GLU A 73 -2.74 5.95 -15.90
CA GLU A 73 -4.00 5.41 -15.43
C GLU A 73 -3.82 4.06 -14.72
N LEU A 74 -3.00 3.16 -15.27
CA LEU A 74 -2.62 1.90 -14.63
C LEU A 74 -2.03 2.14 -13.23
N LYS A 75 -1.02 3.01 -13.12
CA LYS A 75 -0.37 3.35 -11.84
C LYS A 75 -1.37 3.93 -10.84
N THR A 76 -2.21 4.86 -11.30
CA THR A 76 -3.23 5.49 -10.46
C THR A 76 -4.24 4.47 -9.94
N LEU A 77 -4.75 3.59 -10.82
CA LEU A 77 -5.70 2.54 -10.44
C LEU A 77 -5.08 1.51 -9.49
N GLN A 78 -3.83 1.10 -9.72
CA GLN A 78 -3.10 0.21 -8.81
C GLN A 78 -2.95 0.85 -7.43
N ALA A 79 -2.47 2.10 -7.36
CA ALA A 79 -2.28 2.84 -6.12
C ALA A 79 -3.60 3.01 -5.35
N ASP A 80 -4.69 3.36 -6.03
CA ASP A 80 -6.02 3.47 -5.42
C ASP A 80 -6.50 2.14 -4.84
N CYS A 81 -6.40 1.05 -5.60
CA CYS A 81 -6.86 -0.26 -5.17
C CYS A 81 -6.06 -0.77 -3.97
N TYR A 82 -4.74 -0.64 -3.98
CA TYR A 82 -3.91 -1.00 -2.83
C TYR A 82 -4.18 -0.13 -1.61
N ASN A 83 -4.41 1.19 -1.79
CA ASN A 83 -4.79 2.09 -0.70
C ASN A 83 -6.11 1.66 -0.04
N ASN A 84 -7.12 1.34 -0.85
CA ASN A 84 -8.43 0.96 -0.34
C ASN A 84 -8.41 -0.44 0.30
N LEU A 85 -7.64 -1.36 -0.28
CA LEU A 85 -7.38 -2.68 0.30
C LEU A 85 -6.68 -2.55 1.67
N ALA A 86 -5.63 -1.73 1.76
CA ALA A 86 -4.94 -1.45 3.02
C ALA A 86 -5.90 -0.87 4.08
N ALA A 87 -6.80 0.05 3.68
CA ALA A 87 -7.82 0.60 4.58
C ALA A 87 -8.76 -0.48 5.13
N CYS A 88 -9.24 -1.40 4.28
CA CYS A 88 -10.09 -2.51 4.69
C CYS A 88 -9.36 -3.47 5.65
N LEU A 89 -8.11 -3.81 5.33
CA LEU A 89 -7.28 -4.71 6.13
C LEU A 89 -6.90 -4.12 7.49
N LEU A 90 -6.81 -2.80 7.59
CA LEU A 90 -6.57 -2.10 8.85
C LEU A 90 -7.83 -2.08 9.75
N GLN A 91 -9.02 -2.11 9.16
CA GLN A 91 -10.30 -2.15 9.88
C GLN A 91 -10.80 -3.57 10.19
N SER A 92 -10.13 -4.62 9.70
CA SER A 92 -10.52 -5.98 10.04
C SER A 92 -10.34 -6.25 11.54
N GLN A 93 -11.05 -7.25 12.06
CA GLN A 93 -10.93 -7.69 13.45
C GLN A 93 -10.46 -9.16 13.48
N PRO A 94 -9.18 -9.42 13.83
CA PRO A 94 -8.12 -8.45 14.12
C PRO A 94 -7.58 -7.74 12.86
N PRO A 95 -6.93 -6.56 12.99
CA PRO A 95 -6.27 -5.91 11.86
C PRO A 95 -5.12 -6.76 11.29
N ARG A 96 -4.99 -6.80 9.97
CA ARG A 96 -3.94 -7.58 9.29
C ARG A 96 -2.72 -6.73 8.98
N TYR A 97 -2.00 -6.27 10.01
CA TYR A 97 -0.92 -5.27 9.89
C TYR A 97 0.15 -5.63 8.87
N GLN A 98 0.61 -6.89 8.82
CA GLN A 98 1.57 -7.35 7.83
C GLN A 98 1.11 -7.06 6.38
N ARG A 99 -0.15 -7.35 6.08
CA ARG A 99 -0.72 -7.09 4.74
C ARG A 99 -1.00 -5.61 4.50
N VAL A 100 -1.34 -4.85 5.54
CA VAL A 100 -1.48 -3.39 5.46
C VAL A 100 -0.14 -2.77 5.06
N TYR A 101 0.96 -3.23 5.67
CA TYR A 101 2.31 -2.80 5.37
C TYR A 101 2.66 -3.09 3.91
N GLU A 102 2.52 -4.34 3.47
CA GLU A 102 2.79 -4.76 2.08
C GLU A 102 2.00 -3.95 1.05
N CYS A 103 0.69 -3.76 1.27
CA CYS A 103 -0.15 -2.95 0.37
C CYS A 103 0.30 -1.49 0.37
N SER A 104 0.71 -0.94 1.52
CA SER A 104 1.18 0.44 1.62
C SER A 104 2.50 0.63 0.87
N LEU A 105 3.42 -0.35 0.91
CA LEU A 105 4.65 -0.32 0.12
C LEU A 105 4.38 -0.34 -1.39
N GLN A 106 3.37 -1.09 -1.85
CA GLN A 106 2.94 -1.06 -3.26
C GLN A 106 2.41 0.31 -3.68
N VAL A 107 1.74 1.04 -2.79
CA VAL A 107 1.35 2.42 -3.08
C VAL A 107 2.56 3.34 -3.10
N LEU A 108 3.49 3.19 -2.15
CA LEU A 108 4.67 4.05 -2.04
C LEU A 108 5.67 3.84 -3.18
N SER A 109 5.74 2.65 -3.78
CA SER A 109 6.56 2.43 -4.98
C SER A 109 6.03 3.18 -6.20
N LEU A 110 4.71 3.44 -6.26
CA LEU A 110 4.04 4.18 -7.33
C LEU A 110 3.92 5.67 -7.01
N GLN A 111 3.68 6.00 -5.75
CA GLN A 111 3.43 7.35 -5.23
C GLN A 111 4.17 7.53 -3.90
N PRO A 112 5.49 7.84 -3.91
CA PRO A 112 6.33 7.89 -2.72
C PRO A 112 5.86 8.89 -1.65
N GLU A 113 5.11 9.92 -2.07
CA GLU A 113 4.63 10.98 -1.18
C GLU A 113 3.17 10.81 -0.73
N ASN A 114 2.56 9.65 -1.02
CA ASN A 114 1.16 9.41 -0.66
C ASN A 114 0.99 9.36 0.87
N VAL A 115 0.41 10.42 1.44
CA VAL A 115 0.24 10.58 2.90
C VAL A 115 -0.55 9.43 3.53
N LYS A 116 -1.58 8.91 2.85
CA LYS A 116 -2.38 7.80 3.37
C LYS A 116 -1.57 6.50 3.45
N ALA A 117 -0.72 6.25 2.46
CA ALA A 117 0.16 5.08 2.44
C ALA A 117 1.30 5.21 3.44
N LEU A 118 1.94 6.38 3.55
CA LEU A 118 2.96 6.66 4.58
C LEU A 118 2.40 6.45 5.99
N TYR A 119 1.22 7.01 6.27
CA TYR A 119 0.55 6.81 7.55
C TYR A 119 0.26 5.33 7.83
N ARG A 120 -0.34 4.61 6.87
CA ARG A 120 -0.68 3.19 7.04
C ARG A 120 0.56 2.30 7.19
N ALA A 121 1.60 2.54 6.41
CA ALA A 121 2.88 1.85 6.55
C ALA A 121 3.44 2.05 7.96
N GLY A 122 3.49 3.31 8.42
CA GLY A 122 3.95 3.65 9.76
C GLY A 122 3.14 3.03 10.89
N VAL A 123 1.81 3.10 10.84
CA VAL A 123 0.92 2.44 11.80
C VAL A 123 1.12 0.92 11.80
N SER A 124 1.23 0.30 10.62
CA SER A 124 1.46 -1.15 10.55
C SER A 124 2.81 -1.54 11.12
N SER A 125 3.89 -0.82 10.81
CA SER A 125 5.23 -1.06 11.38
C SER A 125 5.22 -0.93 12.91
N TYR A 126 4.51 0.07 13.45
CA TYR A 126 4.37 0.24 14.91
C TYR A 126 3.74 -1.00 15.57
N HIS A 127 2.62 -1.49 15.04
CA HIS A 127 1.95 -2.68 15.58
C HIS A 127 2.71 -3.99 15.32
N LEU A 128 3.59 -4.02 14.32
CA LEU A 128 4.55 -5.11 14.07
C LEU A 128 5.82 -4.98 14.94
N LYS A 129 5.90 -3.97 15.83
CA LYS A 129 7.05 -3.65 16.69
C LYS A 129 8.32 -3.28 15.94
N ASP A 130 8.21 -2.94 14.66
CA ASP A 130 9.30 -2.35 13.88
C ASP A 130 9.26 -0.84 14.05
N TYR A 131 9.74 -0.37 15.21
CA TYR A 131 9.67 1.04 15.59
C TYR A 131 10.56 1.94 14.72
N THR A 132 11.63 1.39 14.16
CA THR A 132 12.53 2.10 13.25
C THR A 132 11.80 2.47 11.96
N ASN A 133 11.18 1.50 11.28
CA ASN A 133 10.39 1.79 10.08
C ASN A 133 9.12 2.58 10.41
N ALA A 134 8.49 2.34 11.56
CA ALA A 134 7.35 3.14 12.01
C ALA A 134 7.72 4.62 12.10
N HIS A 135 8.83 4.95 12.76
CA HIS A 135 9.29 6.33 12.90
C HIS A 135 9.61 6.94 11.52
N HIS A 136 10.32 6.18 10.66
CA HIS A 136 10.65 6.63 9.30
C HIS A 136 9.42 7.04 8.48
N TYR A 137 8.38 6.19 8.44
CA TYR A 137 7.18 6.50 7.66
C TYR A 137 6.27 7.54 8.31
N LEU A 138 6.11 7.51 9.64
CA LEU A 138 5.27 8.47 10.36
C LEU A 138 5.85 9.89 10.33
N SER A 139 7.17 10.04 10.45
CA SER A 139 7.84 11.35 10.32
C SER A 139 7.65 11.94 8.92
N GLN A 140 7.71 11.10 7.88
CA GLN A 140 7.41 11.52 6.51
C GLN A 140 5.94 11.86 6.27
N ALA A 141 5.02 11.16 6.93
CA ALA A 141 3.60 11.50 6.90
C ALA A 141 3.35 12.83 7.63
N ALA A 142 4.01 13.05 8.77
CA ALA A 142 3.88 14.24 9.60
C ALA A 142 4.42 15.49 8.90
N SER A 143 5.52 15.40 8.15
CA SER A 143 6.05 16.54 7.39
C SER A 143 5.09 17.01 6.29
N ARG A 144 4.29 16.10 5.71
CA ARG A 144 3.33 16.38 4.64
C ARG A 144 1.94 16.76 5.15
N ALA A 145 1.54 16.23 6.30
CA ALA A 145 0.27 16.53 6.95
C ALA A 145 0.45 16.92 8.43
N PRO A 146 1.13 18.05 8.73
CA PRO A 146 1.52 18.45 10.09
C PRO A 146 0.34 18.85 10.99
N LYS A 147 -0.89 18.87 10.47
CA LYS A 147 -2.11 19.14 11.25
C LYS A 147 -2.93 17.89 11.56
N ASP A 148 -2.56 16.73 11.00
CA ASP A 148 -3.30 15.49 11.24
C ASP A 148 -3.03 14.95 12.66
N GLY A 149 -4.07 14.92 13.49
CA GLY A 149 -3.99 14.46 14.87
C GLY A 149 -3.66 12.98 15.02
N ASN A 150 -4.09 12.14 14.09
CA ASN A 150 -3.80 10.70 14.13
C ASN A 150 -2.32 10.45 13.83
N ILE A 151 -1.76 11.16 12.86
CA ILE A 151 -0.32 11.07 12.54
C ILE A 151 0.50 11.51 13.75
N LYS A 152 0.21 12.69 14.33
CA LYS A 152 0.92 13.19 15.52
C LYS A 152 0.90 12.19 16.68
N ARG A 153 -0.27 11.62 16.96
CA ARG A 153 -0.43 10.61 18.02
C ARG A 153 0.47 9.40 17.78
N TYR A 154 0.48 8.87 16.55
CA TYR A 154 1.30 7.70 16.24
C TYR A 154 2.81 8.02 16.24
N VAL A 155 3.22 9.23 15.84
CA VAL A 155 4.62 9.69 15.99
C VAL A 155 5.03 9.63 17.46
N GLN A 156 4.23 10.23 18.35
CA GLN A 156 4.52 10.22 19.80
C GLN A 156 4.60 8.80 20.38
N LEU A 157 3.61 7.94 20.07
CA LEU A 157 3.62 6.55 20.51
C LEU A 157 4.87 5.80 20.03
N THR A 158 5.30 6.06 18.80
CA THR A 158 6.46 5.41 18.20
C THR A 158 7.76 5.91 18.82
N ASP A 159 7.88 7.21 19.06
CA ASP A 159 9.07 7.79 19.69
C ASP A 159 9.25 7.28 21.12
N THR A 160 8.16 7.19 21.89
CA THR A 160 8.18 6.56 23.22
C THR A 160 8.61 5.10 23.14
N ALA A 161 7.99 4.30 22.26
CA ALA A 161 8.32 2.89 22.12
C ALA A 161 9.77 2.66 21.68
N LEU A 162 10.29 3.51 20.80
CA LEU A 162 11.67 3.45 20.33
C LEU A 162 12.67 3.82 21.44
N SER A 163 12.34 4.80 22.29
CA SER A 163 13.18 5.13 23.47
C SER A 163 13.23 3.96 24.45
N THR A 164 12.07 3.42 24.82
CA THR A 164 11.98 2.27 25.74
C THR A 164 12.75 1.07 25.19
N PHE A 165 12.57 0.74 23.92
CA PHE A 165 13.28 -0.37 23.29
C PHE A 165 14.81 -0.21 23.34
N ARG A 166 15.33 0.99 23.04
CA ARG A 166 16.77 1.28 23.10
C ARG A 166 17.33 1.23 24.53
N GLU A 167 16.56 1.68 25.51
CA GLU A 167 16.94 1.61 26.92
C GLU A 167 17.02 0.16 27.42
N GLU A 168 16.03 -0.67 27.07
CA GLU A 168 16.01 -2.11 27.38
C GLU A 168 17.19 -2.85 26.73
N GLU A 169 17.48 -2.57 25.45
CA GLU A 169 18.64 -3.14 24.76
C GLU A 169 19.94 -2.75 25.46
N LYS A 170 20.12 -1.46 25.79
CA LYS A 170 21.32 -0.98 26.49
C LYS A 170 21.51 -1.68 27.85
N GLN A 171 20.45 -1.82 28.64
CA GLN A 171 20.50 -2.51 29.93
C GLN A 171 20.84 -3.99 29.76
N ARG A 172 20.26 -4.66 28.76
CA ARG A 172 20.54 -6.06 28.45
C ARG A 172 22.01 -6.26 28.09
N TYR A 173 22.62 -5.37 27.30
CA TYR A 173 24.05 -5.43 27.00
C TYR A 173 24.92 -5.17 28.23
N GLN A 174 24.56 -4.20 29.08
CA GLN A 174 25.30 -3.91 30.31
C GLN A 174 25.32 -5.11 31.28
N GLY A 175 24.21 -5.83 31.44
CA GLY A 175 24.16 -7.02 32.29
C GLY A 175 24.88 -8.26 31.73
N MET A 176 25.22 -8.28 30.44
CA MET A 176 25.99 -9.37 29.83
C MET A 176 27.52 -9.16 29.89
N PHE A 177 27.98 -7.91 30.06
CA PHE A 177 29.39 -7.55 30.00
C PHE A 177 29.93 -6.80 31.23
N GLY A 178 29.06 -6.44 32.18
CA GLY A 178 29.45 -5.89 33.49
C GLY A 178 29.43 -6.98 34.55
#